data_AF-A0A6B3EJK6-F1
#
_entry.id   AF-A0A6B3EJK6-F1
#
_cell.length_a   1.000
_cell.length_b   1.000
_cell.length_c   1.000
_cell.angle_alpha   90.00
_cell.angle_beta   90.00
_cell.angle_gamma   90.00
#
_symmetry.space_group_name_H-M   'P 1'
#
loop_
_entity.id
_entity.type
_entity.pdbx_description
1 polymer ?
#
loop_
_entity_poly.entity_id
_entity_poly.type
_entity_poly.pdbx_seq_one_letter_code
_entity_poly.pdbx_strand_id
1 'polypeptide(L)'
;AHGASVVSANKALLAKDGPALHAAAVEHGQDLYYEAAVAGAIPLLRPLRESLAGDHVHRVLGIVNGTTNFILDKMDSTGAGYQEALDEATALGYAEADPTADVEGFDAA
;
A
#
# COMPACT_ATOMS: atom_id res chain seq x y z
N ALA A 1 12.16 14.14 -20.13
CA ALA A 1 12.47 14.22 -18.69
C ALA A 1 12.84 15.66 -18.36
N HIS A 2 12.21 16.26 -17.35
CA HIS A 2 12.49 17.64 -16.92
C HIS A 2 13.58 17.74 -15.83
N GLY A 3 14.24 16.64 -15.49
CA GLY A 3 15.27 16.59 -14.45
C GLY A 3 14.72 16.91 -13.06
N ALA A 4 13.47 16.55 -12.78
CA ALA A 4 12.83 16.78 -11.49
C ALA A 4 12.76 15.48 -10.69
N SER A 5 12.95 15.59 -9.38
CA SER A 5 12.66 14.53 -8.43
C SER A 5 11.15 14.32 -8.28
N VAL A 6 10.73 13.08 -8.02
CA VAL A 6 9.31 12.68 -8.02
C VAL A 6 8.92 12.01 -6.71
N VAL A 7 7.73 12.36 -6.21
CA VAL A 7 7.07 11.67 -5.10
C VAL A 7 5.77 11.06 -5.61
N SER A 8 5.53 9.79 -5.34
CA SER A 8 4.34 9.07 -5.81
C SER A 8 3.67 8.26 -4.70
N ALA A 9 2.34 8.25 -4.68
CA ALA A 9 1.53 7.31 -3.91
C ALA A 9 0.89 6.22 -4.80
N ASN A 10 1.23 6.18 -6.09
CA ASN A 10 0.59 5.30 -7.06
C ASN A 10 1.20 3.89 -7.01
N LYS A 11 0.58 3.02 -6.20
CA LYS A 11 0.99 1.63 -5.99
C LYS A 11 0.99 0.83 -7.30
N ALA A 12 -0.06 0.92 -8.11
CA ALA A 12 -0.17 0.17 -9.36
C ALA A 12 0.94 0.50 -10.37
N LEU A 13 1.30 1.78 -10.50
CA LEU A 13 2.40 2.22 -11.34
C LEU A 13 3.74 1.67 -10.83
N LEU A 14 3.98 1.75 -9.52
CA LEU A 14 5.22 1.29 -8.92
C LEU A 14 5.37 -0.24 -8.97
N ALA A 15 4.28 -0.98 -8.80
CA ALA A 15 4.26 -2.43 -8.93
C ALA A 15 4.58 -2.89 -10.36
N LYS A 16 4.04 -2.18 -11.36
CA LYS A 16 4.22 -2.52 -12.77
C LYS A 16 5.58 -2.08 -13.34
N ASP A 17 5.94 -0.81 -13.12
CA ASP A 17 7.05 -0.14 -13.82
C ASP A 17 8.13 0.42 -12.86
N GLY A 18 8.06 0.06 -11.57
CA GLY A 18 8.98 0.55 -10.53
C GLY A 18 10.47 0.45 -10.86
N PRO A 19 10.98 -0.71 -11.35
CA PRO A 19 12.40 -0.84 -11.70
C PRO A 19 12.85 0.14 -12.79
N ALA A 20 12.01 0.36 -13.82
CA ALA A 20 12.31 1.29 -14.90
C ALA A 20 12.30 2.76 -14.42
N LEU A 21 11.33 3.11 -13.57
CA LEU A 21 11.25 4.45 -12.96
C LEU A 21 12.46 4.73 -12.06
N HIS A 22 12.89 3.73 -11.28
CA HIS A 22 14.07 3.87 -10.43
C HIS A 22 15.36 4.03 -11.25
N ALA A 23 15.53 3.23 -12.31
CA ALA A 23 16.68 3.35 -13.21
C ALA A 23 16.74 4.73 -13.88
N ALA A 24 15.61 5.26 -14.35
CA ALA A 24 15.53 6.58 -14.95
C ALA A 24 15.86 7.71 -13.94
N ALA A 25 15.41 7.58 -12.69
CA ALA A 25 15.75 8.52 -11.63
C ALA A 25 17.26 8.54 -11.36
N VAL A 26 17.89 7.37 -11.28
CA VAL A 26 19.35 7.22 -11.11
C VAL A 26 20.12 7.80 -12.30
N GLU A 27 19.70 7.51 -13.53
CA GLU A 27 20.35 8.02 -14.76
C GLU A 27 20.39 9.55 -14.79
N HIS A 28 19.34 10.20 -14.29
CA HIS A 28 19.23 11.66 -14.27
C HIS A 28 19.67 12.31 -12.95
N GLY A 29 20.22 11.52 -12.00
CA GLY A 29 20.63 12.01 -10.69
C GLY A 29 19.48 12.65 -9.89
N GLN A 30 18.27 12.10 -10.03
CA GLN A 30 17.05 12.56 -9.37
C GLN A 30 16.57 11.54 -8.34
N ASP A 31 15.74 12.00 -7.40
CA ASP A 31 15.11 11.13 -6.42
C ASP A 31 13.74 10.63 -6.89
N LEU A 32 13.41 9.40 -6.48
CA LEU A 32 12.07 8.83 -6.55
C LEU A 32 11.67 8.34 -5.16
N TYR A 33 10.69 9.01 -4.53
CA TYR A 33 10.14 8.63 -3.23
C TYR A 33 8.71 8.10 -3.36
N TYR A 34 8.39 7.06 -2.60
CA TYR A 34 7.09 6.39 -2.69
C TYR A 34 6.59 5.77 -1.37
N GLU A 35 6.96 6.37 -0.24
CA GLU A 35 6.48 5.96 1.10
C GLU A 35 4.95 5.85 1.16
N ALA A 36 4.24 6.84 0.63
CA ALA A 36 2.77 6.88 0.66
C ALA A 36 2.10 5.76 -0.17
N ALA A 37 2.84 5.05 -1.02
CA ALA A 37 2.31 3.91 -1.76
C ALA A 37 2.20 2.64 -0.90
N VAL A 38 2.82 2.59 0.28
CA VAL A 38 2.84 1.41 1.16
C VAL A 38 2.41 1.81 2.57
N ALA A 39 1.29 1.25 3.05
CA ALA A 39 0.75 1.47 4.40
C ALA A 39 0.45 2.94 4.79
N GLY A 40 0.24 3.81 3.79
CA GLY A 40 -0.25 5.17 3.97
C GLY A 40 0.63 6.05 4.86
N ALA A 41 0.21 6.27 6.10
CA ALA A 41 0.91 7.12 7.07
C ALA A 41 1.98 6.39 7.88
N ILE A 42 2.04 5.05 7.81
CA ILE A 42 3.02 4.26 8.55
C ILE A 42 4.38 4.36 7.82
N PRO A 43 5.44 4.88 8.44
CA PRO A 43 6.76 4.90 7.82
C PRO A 43 7.30 3.46 7.75
N LEU A 44 7.40 2.89 6.55
CA LEU A 44 7.90 1.53 6.32
C LEU A 44 9.16 1.53 5.47
N LEU A 45 9.14 2.21 4.33
CA LEU A 45 10.25 2.21 3.37
C LEU A 45 11.46 2.94 3.93
N ARG A 46 11.27 4.11 4.55
CA ARG A 46 12.39 4.87 5.13
C ARG A 46 13.08 4.11 6.26
N PRO A 47 12.40 3.53 7.27
CA PRO A 47 13.06 2.71 8.28
C PRO A 47 13.80 1.50 7.70
N LEU A 48 13.20 0.80 6.72
CA LEU A 48 13.87 -0.33 6.06
C LEU A 48 15.12 0.11 5.29
N ARG A 49 15.07 1.26 4.61
CA ARG A 49 16.16 1.75 3.77
C ARG A 49 17.29 2.43 4.55
N GLU A 50 16.97 3.15 5.61
CA GLU A 50 17.92 4.02 6.32
C GLU A 50 18.25 3.46 7.71
N SER A 51 17.23 3.26 8.55
CA SER A 51 17.45 2.83 9.93
C SER A 51 17.96 1.40 10.05
N LEU A 52 17.53 0.52 9.15
CA LEU A 52 17.89 -0.91 9.11
C LEU A 52 18.93 -1.24 8.03
N ALA A 53 19.57 -0.23 7.43
CA ALA A 53 20.56 -0.42 6.36
C ALA A 53 21.76 -1.28 6.77
N GLY A 54 22.07 -1.33 8.08
CA GLY A 54 23.16 -2.13 8.64
C GLY A 54 22.75 -3.52 9.11
N ASP A 55 21.48 -3.91 8.95
CA ASP A 55 20.93 -5.19 9.42
C ASP A 55 20.38 -6.03 8.26
N HIS A 56 20.07 -7.30 8.52
CA HIS A 56 19.49 -8.23 7.56
C HIS A 56 18.05 -8.55 7.95
N VAL A 57 17.09 -7.88 7.29
CA VAL A 57 15.67 -8.16 7.48
C VAL A 57 15.31 -9.50 6.82
N HIS A 58 14.98 -10.50 7.64
CA HIS A 58 14.63 -11.85 7.15
C HIS A 58 13.15 -12.05 6.84
N ARG A 59 12.26 -11.25 7.43
CA ARG A 59 10.82 -11.35 7.23
C ARG A 59 10.10 -10.06 7.60
N VAL A 60 9.12 -9.67 6.80
CA VAL A 60 8.16 -8.60 7.09
C VAL A 60 6.76 -9.22 7.08
N LEU A 61 5.98 -8.99 8.13
CA LEU A 61 4.55 -9.33 8.16
C LEU A 61 3.77 -8.09 8.60
N GLY A 62 2.62 -7.88 7.99
CA GLY A 62 1.72 -6.80 8.39
C GLY A 62 0.37 -6.92 7.70
N ILE A 63 -0.61 -6.26 8.28
CA ILE A 63 -1.90 -6.01 7.66
C ILE A 63 -1.77 -4.68 6.92
N VAL A 64 -1.89 -4.73 5.59
CA VAL A 64 -1.55 -3.58 4.72
C VAL A 64 -2.74 -3.04 3.92
N ASN A 65 -3.93 -3.63 4.07
CA ASN A 65 -5.17 -3.14 3.48
C ASN A 65 -6.21 -2.89 4.57
N GLY A 66 -6.68 -1.64 4.67
CA GLY A 66 -7.60 -1.21 5.73
C GLY A 66 -9.02 -1.75 5.55
N THR A 67 -9.49 -1.81 4.31
CA THR A 67 -10.86 -2.25 3.95
C THR A 67 -11.09 -3.71 4.33
N THR A 68 -10.19 -4.60 3.91
CA THR A 68 -10.24 -6.02 4.28
C THR A 68 -10.12 -6.22 5.78
N ASN A 69 -9.22 -5.49 6.45
CA ASN A 69 -9.10 -5.60 7.91
C ASN A 69 -10.39 -5.19 8.63
N PHE A 70 -11.02 -4.09 8.20
CA PHE A 70 -12.29 -3.65 8.78
C PHE A 70 -13.39 -4.72 8.63
N ILE A 71 -13.51 -5.32 7.44
CA ILE A 71 -14.50 -6.37 7.18
C ILE A 71 -14.25 -7.58 8.08
N LEU A 72 -13.01 -8.05 8.19
CA LEU A 72 -12.66 -9.19 9.03
C LEU A 72 -12.90 -8.91 10.52
N ASP A 73 -12.49 -7.74 11.01
CA ASP A 73 -12.72 -7.31 12.41
C ASP A 73 -14.22 -7.22 12.72
N LYS A 74 -15.04 -6.75 11.77
CA LYS A 74 -16.49 -6.68 11.93
C LYS A 74 -17.12 -8.06 12.01
N MET A 75 -16.74 -8.96 11.12
CA MET A 75 -17.22 -10.35 11.12
C MET A 75 -16.85 -11.06 12.44
N ASP A 76 -15.63 -10.86 12.94
CA ASP A 76 -15.17 -11.47 14.20
C ASP A 76 -15.87 -10.87 15.42
N SER A 77 -15.95 -9.54 15.51
CA SER A 77 -16.46 -8.85 16.70
C SER A 77 -17.98 -8.90 16.86
N THR A 78 -18.74 -8.95 15.78
CA THR A 78 -20.22 -8.92 15.82
C THR A 78 -20.88 -10.21 15.32
N GLY A 79 -20.12 -11.14 14.73
CA GLY A 79 -20.67 -12.34 14.07
C GLY A 79 -21.43 -12.02 12.79
N ALA A 80 -21.21 -10.85 12.18
CA ALA A 80 -21.89 -10.44 10.95
C ALA A 80 -21.49 -11.32 9.76
N GLY A 81 -22.41 -11.46 8.80
CA GLY A 81 -22.08 -12.09 7.52
C GLY A 81 -21.12 -11.21 6.70
N TYR A 82 -20.36 -11.82 5.78
CA TYR A 82 -19.44 -11.09 4.89
C TYR A 82 -20.12 -9.95 4.13
N GLN A 83 -21.30 -10.21 3.54
CA GLN A 83 -22.02 -9.20 2.77
C GLN A 83 -22.46 -8.02 3.64
N GLU A 84 -22.93 -8.30 4.85
CA GLU A 84 -23.34 -7.24 5.80
C GLU A 84 -22.14 -6.36 6.20
N ALA A 85 -20.98 -6.98 6.45
CA ALA A 85 -19.76 -6.26 6.79
C ALA A 85 -19.23 -5.43 5.60
N LEU A 86 -19.33 -5.94 4.37
CA LEU A 86 -18.95 -5.21 3.15
C LEU A 86 -19.88 -4.02 2.88
N ASP A 87 -21.19 -4.21 3.04
CA ASP A 87 -22.18 -3.15 2.85
C ASP A 87 -21.96 -2.03 3.88
N GLU A 88 -21.66 -2.38 5.14
CA GLU A 88 -21.32 -1.41 6.17
C GLU A 88 -19.99 -0.70 5.87
N ALA A 89 -18.96 -1.43 5.46
CA ALA A 89 -17.68 -0.84 5.04
C ALA A 89 -17.88 0.18 3.89
N THR A 90 -18.73 -0.14 2.93
CA THR A 90 -19.07 0.75 1.80
C THR A 90 -19.85 1.98 2.29
N ALA A 91 -20.86 1.78 3.16
CA ALA A 91 -21.68 2.87 3.71
C ALA A 91 -20.86 3.86 4.54
N LEU A 92 -19.84 3.37 5.25
CA LEU A 92 -18.93 4.19 6.06
C LEU A 92 -17.78 4.79 5.23
N GLY A 93 -17.65 4.42 3.96
CA GLY A 93 -16.60 4.90 3.07
C GLY A 93 -15.23 4.25 3.30
N TYR A 94 -15.18 3.10 3.97
CA TYR A 94 -13.99 2.27 4.04
C TYR A 94 -13.74 1.50 2.73
N ALA A 95 -14.81 1.04 2.06
CA ALA A 95 -14.74 0.41 0.75
C ALA A 95 -15.27 1.36 -0.33
N GLU A 96 -14.66 1.37 -1.51
CA GLU A 96 -15.20 2.07 -2.67
C GLU A 96 -16.43 1.35 -3.25
N ALA A 97 -17.19 2.04 -4.12
CA ALA A 97 -18.38 1.47 -4.76
C ALA A 97 -18.07 0.22 -5.62
N ASP A 98 -16.83 0.13 -6.12
CA ASP A 98 -16.24 -1.09 -6.66
C ASP A 98 -15.09 -1.54 -5.73
N PRO A 99 -15.35 -2.47 -4.79
CA PRO A 99 -14.37 -2.88 -3.79
C PRO A 99 -13.38 -3.93 -4.32
N THR A 100 -13.42 -4.28 -5.62
CA THR A 100 -12.64 -5.39 -6.20
C THR A 100 -11.15 -5.30 -5.87
N ALA A 101 -10.55 -4.10 -5.96
CA ALA A 101 -9.14 -3.90 -5.67
C ALA A 101 -8.77 -4.23 -4.20
N ASP A 102 -9.69 -3.99 -3.27
CA ASP A 102 -9.52 -4.27 -1.85
C ASP A 102 -9.81 -5.75 -1.53
N VAL A 103 -10.97 -6.26 -1.93
CA VAL A 103 -11.46 -7.59 -1.51
C VAL A 103 -10.78 -8.75 -2.24
N GLU A 104 -10.32 -8.54 -3.47
CA GLU A 104 -9.53 -9.54 -4.21
C GLU A 104 -8.03 -9.44 -3.91
N GLY A 105 -7.63 -8.53 -3.03
CA GLY A 105 -6.26 -8.42 -2.52
C GLY A 105 -5.27 -7.78 -3.49
N PHE A 106 -5.71 -7.16 -4.59
CA PHE A 106 -4.83 -6.43 -5.50
C PHE A 106 -4.13 -5.24 -4.85
N ASP A 107 -4.74 -4.64 -3.83
CA ASP A 107 -4.11 -3.56 -3.06
C ASP A 107 -3.06 -4.10 -2.05
N ALA A 108 -3.15 -5.37 -1.67
CA ALA A 108 -2.22 -6.01 -0.73
C ALA A 108 -1.08 -6.79 -1.42
N ALA A 109 -1.25 -7.19 -2.69
CA ALA A 109 -0.30 -7.95 -3.50
C ALA A 109 0.76 -7.07 -4.17
#